data_AF-A0A0X8JFA2-F1
#
_entry.id   AF-A0A0X8JFA2-F1
#
_cell.length_a   1.000
_cell.length_b   1.000
_cell.length_c   1.000
_cell.angle_alpha   90.00
_cell.angle_beta   90.00
_cell.angle_gamma   90.00
#
_symmetry.space_group_name_H-M   'P 1'
#
loop_
_entity.id
_entity.type
_entity.pdbx_description
1 polymer ?
#
loop_
_entity_poly.entity_id
_entity_poly.type
_entity_poly.pdbx_seq_one_letter_code
_entity_poly.pdbx_strand_id
1 'polypeptide(L)'
;MTTRQRWILAADVGALMLIVAGLTSWARARQRLPRQVWWTVHLYTYLAIALAFAHQITIDGPFLTGWARTVWIALYVLIGGLILGYRALLPLERSLHHDLRVAKVVRESRDVVSVWVSGRELDRLRVRPGQFAQWRFLADGLAYESHPYSFPAPARDDLLRLTVKDLGDASALTARLRPGTRVLMDGPYGVMTPERVCATGRAVLVAGGVGVAPARALAEGLAADGARVDVVVRASDAGDFNM
;
A
#
# COMPACT_ATOMS: atom_id res chain seq x y z
N MET A 1 5.65 -26.41 -33.69
CA MET A 1 4.63 -27.28 -33.07
C MET A 1 3.37 -26.46 -32.91
N THR A 2 2.27 -27.02 -33.40
CA THR A 2 1.13 -26.34 -34.01
C THR A 2 0.16 -25.67 -33.03
N THR A 3 -0.26 -24.48 -33.40
CA THR A 3 -1.32 -23.59 -32.89
C THR A 3 -2.74 -24.20 -32.80
N ARG A 4 -2.88 -25.53 -32.78
CA ARG A 4 -4.19 -26.24 -32.78
C ARG A 4 -4.83 -26.41 -31.40
N GLN A 5 -4.08 -26.24 -30.31
CA GLN A 5 -4.68 -26.17 -28.98
C GLN A 5 -4.98 -24.72 -28.64
N ARG A 6 -6.27 -24.41 -28.47
CA ARG A 6 -6.81 -23.05 -28.23
C ARG A 6 -6.14 -22.32 -27.05
N TRP A 7 -5.46 -23.04 -26.17
CA TRP A 7 -4.85 -22.52 -24.95
C TRP A 7 -3.32 -22.36 -25.00
N ILE A 8 -2.62 -22.82 -26.04
CA ILE A 8 -1.17 -22.65 -26.14
C ILE A 8 -0.82 -21.16 -26.26
N LEU A 9 -1.51 -20.43 -27.15
CA LEU A 9 -1.28 -18.99 -27.32
C LEU A 9 -1.55 -18.20 -26.04
N ALA A 10 -2.59 -18.57 -25.29
CA ALA A 10 -2.90 -17.94 -24.00
C ALA A 10 -1.77 -18.15 -22.97
N ALA A 11 -1.16 -19.34 -22.95
CA ALA A 11 -0.02 -19.61 -22.08
C ALA A 11 1.25 -18.90 -22.54
N ASP A 12 1.53 -18.84 -23.84
CA ASP A 12 2.68 -18.10 -24.36
C ASP A 12 2.58 -16.61 -24.01
N VAL A 13 1.38 -16.03 -24.12
CA VAL A 13 1.11 -14.66 -23.67
C VAL A 13 1.33 -14.52 -22.17
N GLY A 14 0.79 -15.44 -21.35
CA GLY A 14 1.00 -15.43 -19.90
C GLY A 14 2.48 -15.55 -19.51
N ALA A 15 3.23 -16.45 -20.16
CA ALA A 15 4.66 -16.64 -19.95
C ALA A 15 5.45 -15.38 -20.33
N LEU A 16 5.15 -14.76 -21.47
CA LEU A 16 5.75 -13.50 -21.88
C LEU A 16 5.49 -12.39 -20.86
N MET A 17 4.26 -12.27 -20.36
CA MET A 17 3.90 -11.30 -19.32
C MET A 17 4.72 -11.51 -18.04
N LEU A 18 4.92 -12.76 -17.60
CA LEU A 18 5.75 -13.07 -16.43
C LEU A 18 7.23 -12.76 -16.68
N ILE A 19 7.74 -13.02 -17.88
CA ILE A 19 9.11 -12.66 -18.26
C ILE A 19 9.29 -11.13 -18.21
N VAL A 20 8.35 -10.37 -18.79
CA VAL A 20 8.37 -8.90 -18.75
C VAL A 20 8.30 -8.40 -17.30
N ALA A 21 7.46 -9.00 -16.45
CA ALA A 21 7.41 -8.67 -15.03
C ALA A 21 8.75 -8.94 -14.32
N GLY A 22 9.40 -10.06 -14.60
CA GLY A 22 10.73 -10.39 -14.09
C GLY A 22 11.80 -9.39 -14.53
N LEU A 23 11.85 -9.08 -15.83
CA LEU A 23 12.82 -8.15 -16.40
C LEU A 23 12.65 -6.72 -15.85
N THR A 24 11.42 -6.24 -15.76
CA THR A 24 11.12 -4.90 -15.22
C THR A 24 11.32 -4.79 -13.71
N SER A 25 11.34 -5.92 -12.99
CA SER A 25 11.64 -6.00 -11.56
C SER A 25 13.14 -6.04 -11.26
N TRP A 26 13.99 -6.25 -12.25
CA TRP A 26 15.43 -6.23 -12.06
C TRP A 26 15.89 -4.84 -11.65
N ALA A 27 16.74 -4.74 -10.61
CA ALA A 27 17.11 -3.47 -9.97
C ALA A 27 17.52 -2.35 -10.95
N ARG A 28 18.29 -2.69 -12.00
CA ARG A 28 18.73 -1.71 -13.02
C ARG A 28 17.59 -1.22 -13.91
N ALA A 29 16.69 -2.13 -14.32
CA ALA A 29 15.51 -1.75 -15.10
C ALA A 29 14.54 -0.93 -14.25
N ARG A 30 14.30 -1.37 -13.00
CA ARG A 30 13.37 -0.73 -12.06
C ARG A 30 13.70 0.74 -11.81
N GLN A 31 14.98 1.10 -11.70
CA GLN A 31 15.44 2.47 -11.46
C GLN A 31 15.10 3.44 -12.60
N ARG A 32 14.88 2.93 -13.83
CA ARG A 32 14.57 3.74 -15.01
C ARG A 32 13.09 3.74 -15.37
N LEU A 33 12.28 2.93 -14.69
CA LEU A 33 10.87 2.78 -14.98
C LEU A 33 10.02 3.68 -14.09
N PRO A 34 9.08 4.46 -14.68
CA PRO A 34 8.06 5.14 -13.90
C PRO A 34 7.33 4.13 -13.02
N ARG A 35 7.03 4.53 -11.78
CA ARG A 35 6.36 3.67 -10.79
C ARG A 35 5.02 3.15 -11.32
N GLN A 36 4.28 3.98 -12.07
CA GLN A 36 3.02 3.62 -12.70
C GLN A 36 3.14 2.46 -13.69
N VAL A 37 4.18 2.48 -14.53
CA VAL A 37 4.46 1.42 -15.50
C VAL A 37 4.79 0.12 -14.77
N TRP A 38 5.69 0.19 -13.79
CA TRP A 38 6.05 -0.96 -12.97
C TRP A 38 4.84 -1.56 -12.25
N TRP A 39 4.00 -0.71 -11.64
CA TRP A 39 2.77 -1.13 -10.98
C TRP A 39 1.79 -1.80 -11.95
N THR A 40 1.62 -1.25 -13.15
CA THR A 40 0.77 -1.81 -14.20
C THR A 40 1.25 -3.18 -14.64
N VAL A 41 2.54 -3.33 -14.94
CA VAL A 41 3.14 -4.63 -15.30
C VAL A 41 2.92 -5.66 -14.18
N HIS A 42 3.07 -5.25 -12.92
CA HIS A 42 2.82 -6.12 -11.78
C HIS A 42 1.34 -6.49 -11.61
N LEU A 43 0.41 -5.56 -11.86
CA LEU A 43 -1.01 -5.86 -11.85
C LEU A 43 -1.37 -6.94 -12.89
N TYR A 44 -0.75 -6.88 -14.07
CA TYR A 44 -0.96 -7.88 -15.12
C TYR A 44 -0.43 -9.29 -14.79
N THR A 45 0.38 -9.46 -13.74
CA THR A 45 0.81 -10.80 -13.29
C THR A 45 -0.36 -11.66 -12.82
N TYR A 46 -1.43 -11.06 -12.26
CA TYR A 46 -2.64 -11.81 -11.92
C TYR A 46 -3.30 -12.41 -13.15
N LEU A 47 -3.40 -11.64 -14.24
CA LEU A 47 -3.92 -12.13 -15.51
C LEU A 47 -3.01 -13.21 -16.10
N ALA A 48 -1.69 -13.01 -16.05
CA ALA A 48 -0.72 -13.99 -16.53
C ALA A 48 -0.85 -15.34 -15.80
N ILE A 49 -0.99 -15.32 -14.47
CA ILE A 49 -1.24 -16.51 -13.65
C ILE A 49 -2.57 -17.16 -14.02
N ALA A 50 -3.64 -16.38 -14.21
CA ALA A 50 -4.95 -16.91 -14.61
C ALA A 50 -4.89 -17.60 -15.98
N LEU A 51 -4.17 -17.03 -16.96
CA LEU A 51 -3.97 -17.63 -18.28
C LEU A 51 -3.14 -18.92 -18.18
N ALA A 52 -2.06 -18.92 -17.41
CA ALA A 52 -1.24 -20.10 -17.17
C ALA A 52 -2.06 -21.22 -16.49
N PHE A 53 -2.90 -20.88 -15.52
CA PHE A 53 -3.79 -21.83 -14.85
C PHE A 53 -4.84 -22.41 -15.81
N ALA A 54 -5.50 -21.55 -16.61
CA ALA A 54 -6.49 -21.99 -17.60
C ALA A 54 -5.89 -22.98 -18.62
N HIS A 55 -4.63 -22.74 -19.01
CA HIS A 55 -3.87 -23.67 -19.83
C HIS A 55 -3.58 -25.01 -19.13
N GLN A 56 -3.16 -24.98 -17.86
CA GLN A 56 -2.88 -26.21 -17.09
C GLN A 56 -4.10 -27.14 -16.97
N ILE A 57 -5.31 -26.59 -16.84
CA ILE A 57 -6.55 -27.38 -16.70
C ILE A 57 -7.14 -27.85 -18.04
N THR A 58 -6.54 -27.50 -19.17
CA THR A 58 -7.03 -27.81 -20.53
C THR A 58 -6.06 -28.66 -21.35
N ILE A 59 -4.84 -28.88 -20.87
CA ILE A 59 -3.83 -29.72 -21.52
C ILE A 59 -3.68 -31.03 -20.77
N ASP A 60 -3.64 -32.13 -21.53
CA ASP A 60 -3.38 -33.47 -21.02
C ASP A 60 -2.08 -33.50 -20.19
N GLY A 61 -2.23 -33.77 -18.90
CA GLY A 61 -1.15 -33.72 -17.93
C GLY A 61 -1.55 -34.35 -16.59
N PRO A 62 -0.61 -34.50 -15.65
CA PRO A 62 -0.81 -35.22 -14.39
C PRO A 62 -1.89 -34.63 -13.48
N PHE A 63 -2.44 -33.45 -13.81
CA PHE A 63 -3.43 -32.71 -13.03
C PHE A 63 -4.85 -32.73 -13.63
N LEU A 64 -5.15 -33.54 -14.66
CA LEU A 64 -6.47 -33.55 -15.31
C LEU A 64 -7.45 -34.64 -14.84
N THR A 65 -7.00 -35.70 -14.19
CA THR A 65 -7.86 -36.85 -13.88
C THR A 65 -7.90 -37.17 -12.38
N GLY A 66 -9.09 -37.56 -11.90
CA GLY A 66 -9.30 -37.99 -10.52
C GLY A 66 -9.24 -36.85 -9.50
N TRP A 67 -8.97 -37.21 -8.24
CA TRP A 67 -9.00 -36.30 -7.10
C TRP A 67 -7.94 -35.19 -7.17
N ALA A 68 -6.80 -35.43 -7.84
CA ALA A 68 -5.72 -34.47 -7.99
C ALA A 68 -6.16 -33.18 -8.70
N ARG A 69 -7.01 -33.30 -9.73
CA ARG A 69 -7.58 -32.14 -10.43
C ARG A 69 -8.43 -31.27 -9.50
N THR A 70 -9.28 -31.92 -8.70
CA THR A 70 -10.15 -31.23 -7.74
C THR A 70 -9.32 -30.47 -6.72
N VAL A 71 -8.28 -31.10 -6.18
CA VAL A 71 -7.35 -30.45 -5.24
C VAL A 71 -6.65 -29.27 -5.88
N TRP A 72 -6.15 -29.42 -7.12
CA TRP A 72 -5.45 -28.34 -7.83
C TRP A 72 -6.36 -27.13 -8.08
N ILE A 73 -7.59 -27.36 -8.57
CA ILE A 73 -8.58 -26.30 -8.78
C ILE A 73 -8.94 -25.65 -7.45
N ALA A 74 -9.17 -26.43 -6.39
CA ALA A 74 -9.52 -25.92 -5.07
C ALA A 74 -8.42 -25.00 -4.51
N LEU A 75 -7.14 -25.36 -4.69
CA LEU A 75 -6.01 -24.52 -4.26
C LEU A 75 -6.00 -23.16 -4.98
N TYR A 76 -6.19 -23.15 -6.30
CA TYR A 76 -6.24 -21.89 -7.06
C TYR A 76 -7.46 -21.05 -6.73
N VAL A 77 -8.63 -21.66 -6.54
CA VAL A 77 -9.84 -20.96 -6.10
C VAL A 77 -9.65 -20.38 -4.70
N LEU A 78 -9.05 -21.13 -3.77
CA LEU A 78 -8.74 -20.66 -2.42
C LEU A 78 -7.80 -19.45 -2.47
N ILE A 79 -6.67 -19.56 -3.18
CA ILE A 79 -5.69 -18.47 -3.29
C ILE A 79 -6.30 -17.26 -3.99
N GLY A 80 -7.03 -17.45 -5.09
CA GLY A 80 -7.74 -16.39 -5.81
C GLY A 80 -8.78 -15.69 -4.93
N GLY A 81 -9.54 -16.47 -4.14
CA GLY A 81 -10.50 -15.96 -3.16
C GLY A 81 -9.83 -15.15 -2.05
N LEU A 82 -8.70 -15.63 -1.50
CA LEU A 82 -7.92 -14.89 -0.50
C LEU A 82 -7.37 -13.58 -1.09
N ILE A 83 -6.82 -13.61 -2.30
CA ILE A 83 -6.34 -12.39 -2.97
C ILE A 83 -7.50 -11.42 -3.17
N LEU A 84 -8.63 -11.85 -3.72
CA LEU A 84 -9.78 -10.99 -3.93
C LEU A 84 -10.31 -10.41 -2.61
N GLY A 85 -10.43 -11.25 -1.59
CA GLY A 85 -10.87 -10.88 -0.24
C GLY A 85 -9.98 -9.82 0.39
N TYR A 86 -8.69 -10.09 0.53
CA TYR A 86 -7.76 -9.22 1.25
C TYR A 86 -7.26 -8.02 0.43
N ARG A 87 -7.25 -8.11 -0.90
CA ARG A 87 -6.68 -7.07 -1.77
C ARG A 87 -7.72 -6.14 -2.39
N ALA A 88 -8.99 -6.55 -2.44
CA ALA A 88 -10.08 -5.74 -3.01
C ALA A 88 -11.26 -5.60 -2.05
N LEU A 89 -11.87 -6.70 -1.60
CA LEU A 89 -13.14 -6.64 -0.88
C LEU A 89 -13.00 -5.97 0.49
N LEU A 90 -12.06 -6.41 1.32
CA LEU A 90 -11.85 -5.84 2.67
C LEU A 90 -11.47 -4.34 2.62
N PRO A 91 -10.50 -3.90 1.80
CA PRO A 91 -10.20 -2.47 1.67
C PRO A 91 -11.38 -1.64 1.17
N LEU A 92 -12.14 -2.16 0.20
CA LEU A 92 -13.30 -1.47 -0.38
C LEU A 92 -14.43 -1.36 0.64
N GLU A 93 -14.77 -2.46 1.30
CA GLU A 93 -15.80 -2.49 2.35
C GLU A 93 -15.48 -1.50 3.46
N ARG A 94 -14.25 -1.53 4.00
CA ARG A 94 -13.81 -0.56 5.02
C ARG A 94 -13.89 0.87 4.53
N SER A 95 -13.39 1.15 3.33
CA SER A 95 -13.40 2.50 2.75
C SER A 95 -14.83 3.03 2.55
N LEU A 96 -15.76 2.17 2.10
CA LEU A 96 -17.16 2.51 1.91
C LEU A 96 -17.91 2.69 3.24
N HIS A 97 -17.63 1.83 4.22
CA HIS A 97 -18.20 1.92 5.56
C HIS A 97 -17.88 3.27 6.22
N HIS A 98 -16.60 3.68 6.16
CA HIS A 98 -16.13 4.92 6.76
C HIS A 98 -16.39 6.20 5.91
N ASP A 99 -16.85 6.08 4.64
CA ASP A 99 -17.05 7.19 3.67
C ASP A 99 -15.93 8.25 3.72
N LEU A 100 -14.69 7.79 3.55
CA LEU A 100 -13.51 8.64 3.69
C LEU A 100 -13.46 9.74 2.63
N ARG A 101 -13.29 10.99 3.07
CA ARG A 101 -13.20 12.18 2.21
C ARG A 101 -12.11 13.12 2.67
N VAL A 102 -11.42 13.76 1.74
CA VAL A 102 -10.49 14.85 2.08
C VAL A 102 -11.28 15.99 2.75
N ALA A 103 -10.92 16.35 3.98
CA ALA A 103 -11.50 17.47 4.70
C ALA A 103 -10.77 18.77 4.35
N LYS A 104 -9.43 18.74 4.39
CA LYS A 104 -8.56 19.85 4.00
C LYS A 104 -7.13 19.38 3.77
N VAL A 105 -6.36 20.20 3.05
CA VAL A 105 -4.91 20.03 2.91
C VAL A 105 -4.24 21.25 3.51
N VAL A 106 -3.26 21.02 4.40
CA VAL A 106 -2.48 22.05 5.05
C VAL A 106 -1.03 21.87 4.65
N ARG A 107 -0.38 22.93 4.20
CA ARG A 107 1.06 22.91 3.91
C ARG A 107 1.82 23.18 5.21
N GLU A 108 2.58 22.19 5.67
CA GLU A 108 3.36 22.26 6.92
C GLU A 108 4.76 22.83 6.64
N SER A 109 5.36 22.48 5.50
CA SER A 109 6.66 23.00 5.05
C SER A 109 6.67 23.21 3.54
N ARG A 110 7.83 23.56 2.97
CA ARG A 110 8.02 23.68 1.51
C ARG A 110 7.67 22.39 0.76
N ASP A 111 7.94 21.24 1.37
CA ASP A 111 7.89 19.91 0.78
C ASP A 111 7.01 18.94 1.58
N VAL A 112 6.25 19.40 2.57
CA VAL A 112 5.36 18.54 3.37
C VAL A 112 3.96 19.11 3.44
N VAL A 113 2.98 18.24 3.21
CA VAL A 113 1.56 18.55 3.39
C VAL A 113 0.91 17.58 4.36
N SER A 114 0.07 18.11 5.23
CA SER A 114 -0.88 17.36 6.04
C SER A 114 -2.20 17.26 5.29
N VAL A 115 -2.58 16.04 4.91
CA VAL A 115 -3.90 15.75 4.37
C VAL A 115 -4.80 15.32 5.51
N TRP A 116 -5.84 16.10 5.78
CA TRP A 116 -6.87 15.75 6.73
C TRP A 116 -7.99 15.05 5.99
N VAL A 117 -8.42 13.90 6.50
CA VAL A 117 -9.49 13.08 5.94
C VAL A 117 -10.57 12.94 7.00
N SER A 118 -11.81 13.25 6.63
CA SER A 118 -12.98 13.00 7.46
C SER A 118 -13.67 11.71 7.07
N GLY A 119 -14.48 11.18 7.98
CA GLY A 119 -15.27 9.97 7.77
C GLY A 119 -16.15 9.66 8.96
N ARG A 120 -16.69 8.44 9.00
CA ARG A 120 -17.53 7.92 10.09
C ARG A 120 -16.77 6.89 10.91
N GLU A 121 -16.94 6.90 12.24
CA GLU A 121 -16.40 5.86 13.15
C GLU A 121 -14.90 5.60 12.91
N LEU A 122 -14.12 6.65 12.71
CA LEU A 122 -12.69 6.54 12.36
C LEU A 122 -11.85 6.06 13.55
N ASP A 123 -12.33 6.26 14.77
CA ASP A 123 -11.78 5.67 16.00
C ASP A 123 -11.72 4.13 15.93
N ARG A 124 -12.69 3.49 15.24
CA ARG A 124 -12.74 2.03 15.06
C ARG A 124 -11.64 1.48 14.17
N LEU A 125 -10.99 2.33 13.37
CA LEU A 125 -9.79 1.94 12.63
C LEU A 125 -8.61 1.64 13.59
N ARG A 126 -8.69 2.10 14.84
CA ARG A 126 -7.69 1.88 15.90
C ARG A 126 -6.26 2.21 15.46
N VAL A 127 -6.14 3.25 14.63
CA VAL A 127 -4.86 3.73 14.12
C VAL A 127 -3.97 4.16 15.29
N ARG A 128 -2.68 3.83 15.19
CA ARG A 128 -1.64 4.26 16.13
C ARG A 128 -0.57 5.09 15.43
N PRO A 129 0.07 6.05 16.14
CA PRO A 129 1.27 6.71 15.67
C PRO A 129 2.34 5.69 15.25
N GLY A 130 3.02 5.95 14.13
CA GLY A 130 4.03 5.05 13.56
C GLY A 130 3.46 3.99 12.61
N GLN A 131 2.13 3.83 12.53
CA GLN A 131 1.48 3.05 11.49
C GLN A 131 1.37 3.83 10.18
N PHE A 132 1.10 3.12 9.10
CA PHE A 132 0.80 3.68 7.78
C PHE A 132 -0.35 2.94 7.14
N ALA A 133 -0.94 3.52 6.10
CA ALA A 133 -1.90 2.83 5.24
C ALA A 133 -1.59 3.15 3.78
N GLN A 134 -2.15 2.34 2.88
CA GLN A 134 -2.13 2.59 1.45
C GLN A 134 -3.34 3.48 1.12
N TRP A 135 -3.06 4.67 0.57
CA TRP A 135 -4.07 5.68 0.27
C TRP A 135 -4.23 5.84 -1.23
N ARG A 136 -5.48 5.81 -1.68
CA ARG A 136 -5.85 6.11 -3.06
C ARG A 136 -6.86 7.24 -3.06
N PHE A 137 -6.45 8.39 -3.56
CA PHE A 137 -7.32 9.56 -3.69
C PHE A 137 -8.01 9.52 -5.04
N LEU A 138 -9.33 9.57 -5.07
CA LEU A 138 -10.11 9.57 -6.31
C LEU A 138 -10.10 10.98 -6.95
N ALA A 139 -8.91 11.38 -7.39
CA ALA A 139 -8.61 12.63 -8.07
C ALA A 139 -7.67 12.37 -9.27
N ASP A 140 -7.61 13.33 -10.18
CA ASP A 140 -6.80 13.24 -11.39
C ASP A 140 -5.32 13.00 -11.06
N GLY A 141 -4.73 11.98 -11.69
CA GLY A 141 -3.34 11.58 -11.46
C GLY A 141 -3.08 10.80 -10.16
N LEU A 142 -4.08 10.61 -9.29
CA LEU A 142 -3.95 9.91 -8.00
C LEU A 142 -4.85 8.68 -7.88
N ALA A 143 -5.89 8.56 -8.71
CA ALA A 143 -6.89 7.49 -8.59
C ALA A 143 -6.37 6.10 -9.00
N TYR A 144 -5.31 6.03 -9.80
CA TYR A 144 -4.83 4.76 -10.37
C TYR A 144 -4.01 3.94 -9.36
N GLU A 145 -3.14 4.60 -8.59
CA GLU A 145 -2.21 3.95 -7.68
C GLU A 145 -2.54 4.25 -6.22
N SER A 146 -2.15 3.32 -5.34
CA SER A 146 -2.17 3.56 -3.90
C SER A 146 -0.78 3.91 -3.40
N HIS A 147 -0.73 4.76 -2.38
CA HIS A 147 0.51 5.28 -1.81
C HIS A 147 0.60 5.07 -0.31
N PRO A 148 1.74 4.59 0.22
CA PRO A 148 1.92 4.45 1.66
C PRO A 148 2.12 5.82 2.30
N TYR A 149 1.19 6.24 3.14
CA TYR A 149 1.33 7.43 3.97
C TYR A 149 1.06 7.10 5.43
N SER A 150 1.87 7.70 6.30
CA SER A 150 1.90 7.43 7.73
C SER A 150 0.87 8.28 8.48
N PHE A 151 0.43 7.74 9.60
CA PHE A 151 -0.39 8.45 10.56
C PHE A 151 0.52 9.13 11.59
N PRO A 152 0.51 10.47 11.66
CA PRO A 152 1.29 11.21 12.64
C PRO A 152 0.62 11.23 14.02
N ALA A 153 -0.64 10.83 14.13
CA ALA A 153 -1.43 10.85 15.36
C ALA A 153 -2.53 9.78 15.30
N PRO A 154 -3.13 9.39 16.45
CA PRO A 154 -4.31 8.54 16.47
C PRO A 154 -5.48 9.16 15.70
N ALA A 155 -6.39 8.32 15.20
CA ALA A 155 -7.65 8.79 14.63
C ALA A 155 -8.55 9.39 15.73
N ARG A 156 -9.25 10.48 15.40
CA ARG A 156 -10.40 10.97 16.16
C ARG A 156 -11.67 10.34 15.57
N ASP A 157 -12.81 10.50 16.24
CA ASP A 157 -14.09 9.89 15.84
C ASP A 157 -14.46 10.16 14.37
N ASP A 158 -14.21 11.37 13.87
CA ASP A 158 -14.62 11.84 12.55
C ASP A 158 -13.46 12.36 11.68
N LEU A 159 -12.21 12.29 12.17
CA LEU A 159 -11.09 12.93 11.52
C LEU A 159 -9.76 12.18 11.72
N LEU A 160 -9.00 12.04 10.63
CA LEU A 160 -7.65 11.50 10.61
C LEU A 160 -6.71 12.44 9.84
N ARG A 161 -5.42 12.41 10.20
CA ARG A 161 -4.37 13.20 9.55
C ARG A 161 -3.36 12.25 8.91
N LEU A 162 -2.84 12.67 7.75
CA LEU A 162 -1.79 12.00 7.02
C LEU A 162 -0.68 13.00 6.75
N THR A 163 0.57 12.56 6.87
CA THR A 163 1.71 13.39 6.50
C THR A 163 2.28 12.89 5.19
N VAL A 164 2.37 13.77 4.19
CA VAL A 164 2.89 13.48 2.87
C VAL A 164 4.07 14.39 2.58
N LYS A 165 5.25 13.80 2.41
CA LYS A 165 6.42 14.49 1.87
C LYS A 165 6.38 14.44 0.35
N ASP A 166 6.53 15.59 -0.28
CA ASP A 166 6.67 15.76 -1.72
C ASP A 166 8.03 15.21 -2.17
N LEU A 167 7.98 14.04 -2.79
CA LEU A 167 9.09 13.38 -3.46
C LEU A 167 8.92 13.43 -4.99
N GLY A 168 7.98 14.22 -5.51
CA GLY A 168 7.57 14.28 -6.91
C GLY A 168 6.38 13.37 -7.27
N ASP A 169 6.07 13.33 -8.57
CA ASP A 169 4.96 12.57 -9.17
C ASP A 169 3.64 12.76 -8.41
N ALA A 170 3.08 11.67 -7.88
CA ALA A 170 1.82 11.65 -7.14
C ALA A 170 1.90 12.39 -5.80
N SER A 171 3.04 12.36 -5.09
CA SER A 171 3.14 13.04 -3.80
C SER A 171 3.01 14.57 -3.94
N ALA A 172 3.53 15.15 -5.02
CA ALA A 172 3.34 16.56 -5.36
C ALA A 172 1.85 16.92 -5.63
N LEU A 173 1.10 15.99 -6.21
CA LEU A 173 -0.33 16.20 -6.52
C LEU A 173 -1.21 16.23 -5.26
N THR A 174 -0.76 15.62 -4.15
CA THR A 174 -1.53 15.62 -2.90
C THR A 174 -1.77 17.03 -2.35
N ALA A 175 -0.85 17.97 -2.61
CA ALA A 175 -0.99 19.38 -2.26
C ALA A 175 -2.18 20.07 -2.97
N ARG A 176 -2.70 19.48 -4.06
CA ARG A 176 -3.79 20.02 -4.89
C ARG A 176 -5.13 19.32 -4.65
N LEU A 177 -5.19 18.38 -3.70
CA LEU A 177 -6.43 17.69 -3.36
C LEU A 177 -7.47 18.68 -2.86
N ARG A 178 -8.70 18.53 -3.38
CA ARG A 178 -9.83 19.38 -3.00
C ARG A 178 -10.59 18.75 -1.84
N PRO A 179 -11.11 19.55 -0.89
CA PRO A 179 -12.09 19.06 0.07
C PRO A 179 -13.25 18.33 -0.62
N GLY A 180 -13.74 17.25 -0.01
CA GLY A 180 -14.79 16.37 -0.54
C GLY A 180 -14.30 15.23 -1.45
N THR A 181 -13.03 15.24 -1.88
CA THR A 181 -12.44 14.16 -2.69
C THR A 181 -12.56 12.83 -1.96
N ARG A 182 -13.14 11.82 -2.60
CA ARG A 182 -13.26 10.47 -2.02
C ARG A 182 -11.90 9.79 -1.91
N VAL A 183 -11.73 9.03 -0.84
CA VAL A 183 -10.48 8.34 -0.52
C VAL A 183 -10.76 6.87 -0.28
N LEU A 184 -9.91 6.00 -0.82
CA LEU A 184 -9.86 4.58 -0.46
C LEU A 184 -8.61 4.33 0.38
N MET A 185 -8.77 3.57 1.45
CA MET A 185 -7.72 3.23 2.40
C MET A 185 -7.61 1.71 2.53
N ASP A 186 -6.38 1.21 2.46
CA ASP A 186 -6.04 -0.17 2.79
C ASP A 186 -5.02 -0.18 3.95
N GLY A 187 -5.37 -0.81 5.07
CA GLY A 187 -4.63 -0.78 6.33
C GLY A 187 -5.56 -0.70 7.56
N PRO A 188 -5.06 -0.22 8.72
CA PRO A 188 -3.70 0.23 8.97
C PRO A 188 -2.66 -0.91 8.99
N TYR A 189 -1.44 -0.59 8.61
CA TYR A 189 -0.25 -1.44 8.58
C TYR A 189 0.87 -0.86 9.45
N GLY A 190 1.92 -1.66 9.68
CA GLY A 190 3.07 -1.26 10.48
C GLY A 190 3.01 -1.80 11.91
N VAL A 191 4.18 -2.19 12.41
CA VAL A 191 4.38 -2.80 13.73
C VAL A 191 5.15 -1.90 14.69
N MET A 192 5.55 -0.71 14.24
CA MET A 192 6.26 0.29 15.05
C MET A 192 5.24 1.07 15.90
N THR A 193 4.60 0.39 16.85
CA THR A 193 3.64 0.99 17.78
C THR A 193 4.24 1.10 19.18
N PRO A 194 3.79 2.06 20.01
CA PRO A 194 4.32 2.26 21.36
C PRO A 194 4.39 0.98 22.19
N GLU A 195 3.36 0.14 22.11
CA GLU A 195 3.23 -1.10 22.90
C GLU A 195 4.30 -2.14 22.54
N ARG A 196 4.77 -2.15 21.29
CA ARG A 196 5.81 -3.09 20.82
C ARG A 196 7.21 -2.56 21.09
N VAL A 197 7.38 -1.25 21.08
CA VAL A 197 8.70 -0.61 21.17
C VAL A 197 9.16 -0.46 22.62
N CYS A 198 8.24 -0.17 23.56
CA CYS A 198 8.61 0.07 24.96
C CYS A 198 8.17 -1.03 25.94
N ALA A 199 8.44 -2.29 25.64
CA ALA A 199 8.36 -3.34 26.66
C ALA A 199 9.30 -3.07 27.87
N THR A 200 10.33 -2.24 27.69
CA THR A 200 11.43 -2.02 28.66
C THR A 200 11.51 -0.59 29.22
N GLY A 201 10.58 0.30 28.88
CA GLY A 201 10.54 1.69 29.37
C GLY A 201 11.60 2.65 28.81
N ARG A 202 12.41 2.20 27.84
CA ARG A 202 13.36 3.04 27.08
C ARG A 202 13.35 2.66 25.60
N ALA A 203 13.49 3.65 24.71
CA ALA A 203 13.55 3.43 23.27
C ALA A 203 14.58 4.33 22.60
N VAL A 204 15.26 3.80 21.58
CA VAL A 204 16.09 4.59 20.66
C VAL A 204 15.46 4.51 19.27
N LEU A 205 15.07 5.64 18.72
CA LEU A 205 14.45 5.74 17.39
C LEU A 205 15.47 6.32 16.41
N VAL A 206 15.85 5.55 15.41
CA VAL A 206 16.77 5.99 14.35
C VAL A 206 15.98 6.19 13.06
N ALA A 207 15.99 7.40 12.51
CA ALA A 207 15.19 7.77 11.36
C ALA A 207 15.95 8.64 10.36
N GLY A 208 15.55 8.58 9.09
CA GLY A 208 16.08 9.46 8.06
C GLY A 208 15.12 9.65 6.90
N GLY A 209 15.19 10.82 6.26
CA GLY A 209 14.31 11.18 5.15
C GLY A 209 12.82 11.14 5.54
N VAL A 210 11.98 10.46 4.75
CA VAL A 210 10.54 10.32 5.03
C VAL A 210 10.22 9.54 6.32
N GLY A 211 11.19 8.78 6.86
CA GLY A 211 11.03 8.03 8.10
C GLY A 211 11.03 8.89 9.36
N VAL A 212 11.37 10.19 9.27
CA VAL A 212 11.42 11.10 10.42
C VAL A 212 10.03 11.33 11.01
N ALA A 213 9.02 11.57 10.16
CA ALA A 213 7.64 11.78 10.61
C ALA A 213 7.06 10.60 11.44
N PRO A 214 7.12 9.33 10.99
CA PRO A 214 6.63 8.22 11.80
C PRO A 214 7.48 8.00 13.06
N ALA A 215 8.79 8.25 13.03
CA ALA A 215 9.63 8.15 14.22
C ALA A 215 9.29 9.22 15.26
N ARG A 216 9.03 10.46 14.82
CA ARG A 216 8.55 11.54 15.70
C ARG A 216 7.19 11.19 16.31
N ALA A 217 6.24 10.77 15.48
CA ALA A 217 4.91 10.38 15.94
C ALA A 217 4.97 9.25 17.00
N LEU A 218 5.85 8.26 16.78
CA LEU A 218 6.10 7.21 17.75
C LEU A 218 6.79 7.73 19.02
N ALA A 219 7.76 8.63 18.90
CA ALA A 219 8.43 9.25 20.05
C ALA A 219 7.43 10.01 20.94
N GLU A 220 6.53 10.79 20.33
CA GLU A 220 5.48 11.52 21.03
C GLU A 220 4.52 10.56 21.77
N GLY A 221 4.12 9.46 21.12
CA GLY A 221 3.30 8.43 21.77
C GLY A 221 4.01 7.73 22.93
N LEU A 222 5.27 7.33 22.74
CA LEU A 222 6.09 6.69 23.77
C LEU A 222 6.34 7.61 24.98
N ALA A 223 6.61 8.89 24.72
CA ALA A 223 6.82 9.88 25.77
C ALA A 223 5.53 10.14 26.55
N ALA A 224 4.37 10.17 25.88
CA ALA A 224 3.07 10.28 26.54
C ALA A 224 2.78 9.07 27.47
N ASP A 225 3.26 7.88 27.10
CA ASP A 225 3.18 6.66 27.92
C ASP A 225 4.27 6.59 29.02
N GLY A 226 5.09 7.63 29.17
CA GLY A 226 6.11 7.75 30.22
C GLY A 226 7.46 7.08 29.91
N ALA A 227 7.68 6.64 28.67
CA ALA A 227 8.97 6.07 28.27
C ALA A 227 10.04 7.15 28.07
N ARG A 228 11.31 6.77 28.29
CA ARG A 228 12.45 7.61 27.87
C ARG A 228 12.80 7.30 26.42
N VAL A 229 12.78 8.32 25.56
CA VAL A 229 12.99 8.15 24.13
C VAL A 229 14.16 9.01 23.66
N ASP A 230 15.16 8.38 23.07
CA ASP A 230 16.22 9.07 22.34
C ASP A 230 15.92 8.98 20.83
N VAL A 231 15.90 10.13 20.14
CA VAL A 231 15.60 10.18 18.70
C VAL A 231 16.84 10.65 17.94
N VAL A 232 17.35 9.78 17.07
CA VAL A 232 18.47 10.07 16.17
C VAL A 232 17.93 10.25 14.75
N VAL A 233 18.00 11.49 14.26
CA VAL A 233 17.52 11.84 12.92
C VAL A 233 18.68 12.15 12.00
N ARG A 234 18.64 11.60 10.78
CA ARG A 234 19.42 12.09 9.65
C ARG A 234 18.51 12.87 8.69
N ALA A 235 18.75 14.17 8.60
CA ALA A 235 18.13 15.06 7.62
C ALA A 235 19.17 15.53 6.59
N SER A 236 18.70 15.93 5.40
CA SER A 236 19.55 16.58 4.40
C SER A 236 19.60 18.11 4.61
N ASP A 237 18.54 18.69 5.19
CA ASP A 237 18.42 20.11 5.51
C ASP A 237 17.74 20.32 6.87
N ALA A 238 17.99 21.44 7.55
CA ALA A 238 17.35 21.75 8.84
C ALA A 238 15.82 21.91 8.74
N GLY A 239 15.30 22.32 7.57
CA GLY A 239 13.87 22.40 7.29
C GLY A 239 13.13 21.06 7.37
N ASP A 240 13.85 19.93 7.20
CA ASP A 240 13.28 18.59 7.37
C ASP A 240 12.92 18.26 8.83
N PHE A 241 13.39 19.07 9.80
CA PHE A 241 13.19 18.82 11.23
C PHE A 241 11.91 19.47 11.79
N ASN A 242 11.37 20.50 11.13
CA ASN A 242 10.16 21.21 11.57
C ASN A 242 8.84 20.49 11.20
N MET A 243 8.90 19.23 10.76
CA MET A 243 7.74 18.38 10.39
C MET A 243 7.01 17.84 11.60
#